data_AF-A0A6M0ESI8-F1
#
_entry.id   AF-A0A6M0ESI8-F1
#
_cell.length_a   1.000
_cell.length_b   1.000
_cell.length_c   1.000
_cell.angle_alpha   90.00
_cell.angle_beta   90.00
_cell.angle_gamma   90.00
#
_symmetry.space_group_name_H-M   'P 1'
#
loop_
_entity.id
_entity.type
_entity.pdbx_description
1 polymer ?
#
loop_
_entity_poly.entity_id
_entity_poly.type
_entity_poly.pdbx_seq_one_letter_code
_entity_poly.pdbx_strand_id
1 'polypeptide(L)'
;MTAATFANWTLGLILGLMIFLFIFRIVLTWYPQVALNRFPFNIISLPTEPFLGPTRKIVPPLGGVDITPIIWVGIFSLLREILIGQQGLLRMIIH
;
A
#
# COMPACT_ATOMS: atom_id res chain seq x y z
N MET A 1 25.03 -1.47 14.12
CA MET A 1 23.77 -0.99 13.50
C MET A 1 22.86 -0.53 14.63
N THR A 2 22.36 0.70 14.61
CA THR A 2 21.44 1.17 15.65
C THR A 2 20.04 0.60 15.40
N ALA A 3 19.22 0.53 16.45
CA ALA A 3 17.82 0.09 16.33
C ALA A 3 17.04 0.94 15.32
N ALA A 4 17.34 2.24 15.24
CA ALA A 4 16.76 3.17 14.28
C ALA A 4 17.10 2.81 12.83
N THR A 5 18.35 2.42 12.54
CA THR A 5 18.75 1.96 11.20
C THR A 5 17.95 0.73 10.77
N PHE A 6 17.79 -0.25 11.67
CA PHE A 6 17.00 -1.44 11.37
C PHE A 6 15.53 -1.09 11.09
N ALA A 7 14.93 -0.25 11.93
CA ALA A 7 13.56 0.22 11.75
C ALA A 7 13.35 0.92 10.39
N ASN A 8 14.29 1.77 9.97
CA ASN A 8 14.24 2.44 8.67
C ASN A 8 14.21 1.46 7.49
N TRP A 9 15.05 0.41 7.52
CA TRP A 9 15.05 -0.61 6.47
C TRP A 9 13.76 -1.41 6.43
N THR A 10 13.31 -1.91 7.58
CA THR A 10 12.10 -2.74 7.69
C THR A 10 10.85 -1.96 7.27
N LEU A 11 10.69 -0.73 7.76
CA LEU A 11 9.57 0.14 7.37
C LEU A 11 9.63 0.49 5.89
N GLY A 12 10.83 0.74 5.33
CA GLY A 12 10.99 0.99 3.90
C GLY A 12 10.55 -0.16 3.02
N LEU A 13 10.86 -1.39 3.41
CA LEU A 13 10.40 -2.57 2.69
C LEU A 13 8.88 -2.75 2.80
N ILE A 14 8.31 -2.63 4.01
CA ILE A 14 6.86 -2.82 4.24
C ILE A 14 6.05 -1.76 3.50
N LEU A 15 6.38 -0.47 3.67
CA LEU A 15 5.64 0.61 3.03
C LEU A 15 5.78 0.54 1.50
N GLY A 16 6.98 0.23 0.99
CA GLY A 16 7.20 0.02 -0.44
C GLY A 16 6.40 -1.13 -1.02
N LEU A 17 6.40 -2.27 -0.33
CA LEU A 17 5.63 -3.44 -0.73
C LEU A 17 4.14 -3.11 -0.76
N MET A 18 3.60 -2.44 0.27
CA MET A 18 2.19 -2.06 0.30
C MET A 18 1.81 -1.13 -0.85
N ILE A 19 2.62 -0.11 -1.15
CA ILE A 19 2.40 0.77 -2.31
C ILE A 19 2.37 -0.05 -3.60
N PHE A 20 3.33 -0.94 -3.78
CA PHE A 20 3.40 -1.82 -4.95
C PHE A 20 2.15 -2.70 -5.08
N LEU A 21 1.70 -3.32 -3.99
CA LEU A 21 0.49 -4.14 -3.97
C LEU A 21 -0.77 -3.32 -4.28
N PHE A 22 -0.89 -2.10 -3.76
CA PHE A 22 -2.01 -1.23 -4.12
C PHE A 22 -2.00 -0.81 -5.58
N ILE A 23 -0.83 -0.54 -6.17
CA ILE A 23 -0.71 -0.29 -7.62
C ILE A 23 -1.21 -1.51 -8.41
N PHE A 24 -0.81 -2.72 -8.02
CA PHE A 24 -1.34 -3.94 -8.62
C PHE A 24 -2.85 -4.07 -8.41
N ARG A 25 -3.39 -3.71 -7.25
CA ARG A 25 -4.84 -3.69 -7.02
C ARG A 25 -5.54 -2.76 -8.00
N ILE A 26 -5.01 -1.56 -8.30
CA ILE A 26 -5.60 -0.67 -9.30
C ILE A 26 -5.76 -1.40 -10.63
N VAL A 27 -4.68 -2.01 -11.13
CA VAL A 27 -4.71 -2.74 -12.41
C VAL A 27 -5.70 -3.91 -12.36
N LEU A 28 -5.70 -4.70 -11.29
CA LEU A 28 -6.61 -5.85 -11.15
C LEU A 28 -8.09 -5.46 -11.11
N THR A 29 -8.41 -4.25 -10.66
CA THR A 29 -9.81 -3.78 -10.64
C THR A 29 -10.37 -3.50 -12.03
N TRP A 30 -9.52 -3.32 -13.05
CA TRP A 30 -9.94 -3.20 -14.44
C TRP A 30 -10.34 -4.55 -15.06
N TYR A 31 -9.98 -5.66 -14.41
CA TYR A 31 -10.26 -7.02 -14.88
C TYR A 31 -11.18 -7.76 -13.89
N PRO A 32 -12.47 -7.43 -13.84
CA PRO A 32 -13.41 -7.99 -12.85
C PRO A 32 -13.58 -9.52 -12.97
N GLN A 33 -13.27 -10.12 -14.13
CA GLN A 33 -13.28 -11.59 -14.28
C GLN A 33 -12.16 -12.32 -13.50
N VAL A 34 -11.17 -11.62 -12.97
CA VAL A 34 -10.06 -12.23 -12.22
C VAL A 34 -10.50 -12.66 -10.83
N ALA A 35 -10.27 -13.94 -10.51
CA ALA A 35 -10.55 -14.48 -9.18
C ALA A 35 -9.50 -14.03 -8.15
N LEU A 36 -9.74 -12.88 -7.51
CA LEU A 36 -8.83 -12.28 -6.51
C LEU A 36 -8.53 -13.18 -5.30
N ASN A 37 -9.41 -14.13 -4.98
CA ASN A 37 -9.24 -15.05 -3.86
C ASN A 37 -8.43 -16.31 -4.22
N ARG A 38 -7.98 -16.45 -5.46
CA ARG A 38 -7.18 -17.59 -5.92
C ARG A 38 -5.72 -17.19 -6.15
N PHE A 39 -4.83 -18.16 -5.98
CA PHE A 39 -3.43 -18.00 -6.35
C PHE A 39 -3.30 -17.74 -7.85
N PRO A 40 -2.46 -16.78 -8.29
CA PRO A 40 -1.51 -15.99 -7.50
C PRO A 40 -2.05 -14.65 -6.94
N PHE A 41 -3.27 -14.25 -7.34
CA PHE A 41 -3.82 -12.93 -7.03
C PHE A 41 -4.16 -12.72 -5.56
N ASN A 42 -4.38 -13.81 -4.82
CA ASN A 42 -4.60 -13.77 -3.37
C ASN A 42 -3.42 -13.17 -2.58
N ILE A 43 -2.18 -13.28 -3.10
CA ILE A 43 -1.00 -12.65 -2.50
C ILE A 43 -1.14 -11.13 -2.50
N ILE A 44 -1.84 -10.57 -3.49
CA ILE A 44 -2.08 -9.13 -3.61
C ILE A 44 -3.35 -8.75 -2.86
N SER A 45 -4.42 -9.55 -2.98
CA SER A 45 -5.71 -9.20 -2.43
C SER A 45 -5.75 -9.28 -0.90
N LEU A 46 -5.22 -10.35 -0.30
CA LEU A 46 -5.23 -10.57 1.14
C LEU A 46 -4.62 -9.42 1.97
N PRO A 47 -3.39 -8.93 1.67
CA PRO A 47 -2.79 -7.86 2.47
C PRO A 47 -3.45 -6.49 2.25
N THR A 48 -4.09 -6.26 1.10
CA THR A 48 -4.69 -4.97 0.77
C THR A 48 -6.16 -4.86 1.20
N GLU A 49 -6.89 -5.98 1.27
CA GLU A 49 -8.32 -6.00 1.59
C GLU A 49 -8.72 -5.39 2.94
N PRO A 50 -7.96 -5.56 4.04
CA PRO A 50 -8.28 -4.92 5.32
C PRO A 50 -8.35 -3.39 5.25
N PHE A 51 -7.65 -2.79 4.29
CA PHE A 51 -7.67 -1.35 4.03
C PHE A 51 -8.80 -0.97 3.07
N LEU A 52 -8.98 -1.75 2.00
CA LEU A 52 -9.94 -1.46 0.94
C LEU A 52 -11.39 -1.70 1.35
N GLY A 53 -11.66 -2.78 2.09
CA GLY A 53 -13.02 -3.15 2.52
C GLY A 53 -13.72 -2.04 3.31
N PRO A 54 -13.09 -1.45 4.34
CA PRO A 54 -13.63 -0.29 5.04
C PRO A 54 -13.75 0.95 4.16
N THR A 55 -12.73 1.28 3.35
CA THR A 55 -12.77 2.50 2.53
C THR A 55 -13.84 2.44 1.45
N ARG A 56 -14.16 1.25 0.90
CA ARG A 56 -15.26 1.10 -0.08
C ARG A 56 -16.64 1.42 0.49
N LYS A 57 -16.81 1.38 1.81
CA LYS A 57 -18.07 1.80 2.45
C LYS A 57 -18.27 3.32 2.39
N ILE A 58 -17.16 4.07 2.28
CA ILE A 58 -17.16 5.53 2.22
C ILE A 58 -17.06 6.01 0.77
N VAL A 59 -16.16 5.38 0.00
CA VAL A 59 -15.90 5.69 -1.41
C VAL A 59 -16.25 4.44 -2.23
N PRO A 60 -17.52 4.32 -2.69
CA PRO A 60 -17.94 3.15 -3.45
C PRO A 60 -17.21 3.07 -4.81
N PRO A 61 -17.11 1.87 -5.41
CA PRO A 61 -16.58 1.71 -6.76
C PRO A 61 -17.33 2.57 -7.77
N LEU A 62 -16.59 3.20 -8.69
CA LEU A 62 -17.16 4.03 -9.75
C LEU A 62 -17.12 3.25 -11.07
N GLY A 63 -18.27 3.07 -11.72
CA GLY A 63 -18.34 2.34 -12.98
C GLY A 63 -17.86 0.88 -12.89
N GLY A 64 -17.99 0.25 -11.72
CA GLY A 64 -17.51 -1.12 -11.48
C GLY A 64 -16.01 -1.24 -11.22
N VAL A 65 -15.26 -0.14 -11.26
CA VAL A 65 -13.84 -0.08 -10.94
C VAL A 65 -13.64 0.46 -9.52
N ASP A 66 -12.87 -0.26 -8.72
CA ASP A 66 -12.55 0.15 -7.36
C ASP A 66 -11.39 1.16 -7.37
N ILE A 67 -11.73 2.42 -7.04
CA ILE A 67 -10.77 3.53 -6.97
C ILE A 67 -10.09 3.64 -5.60
N THR A 68 -10.54 2.90 -4.59
CA THR A 68 -10.00 2.99 -3.23
C THR A 68 -8.50 2.65 -3.11
N PRO A 69 -7.91 1.76 -3.93
CA PRO A 69 -6.46 1.52 -3.89
C PRO A 69 -5.62 2.77 -4.20
N ILE A 70 -6.14 3.69 -5.03
CA ILE A 70 -5.44 4.94 -5.39
C ILE A 70 -5.24 5.81 -4.15
N ILE A 71 -6.27 5.90 -3.31
CA ILE A 71 -6.22 6.65 -2.04
C ILE A 71 -5.11 6.07 -1.16
N TRP A 72 -5.02 4.75 -1.07
CA TRP A 72 -4.01 4.07 -0.25
C TRP A 72 -2.60 4.17 -0.83
N VAL A 73 -2.42 4.21 -2.16
CA VAL A 73 -1.13 4.59 -2.77
C VAL A 73 -0.69 5.96 -2.27
N GLY A 74 -1.59 6.95 -2.28
CA GLY A 74 -1.31 8.29 -1.78
C GLY A 74 -0.94 8.30 -0.30
N ILE A 75 -1.74 7.66 0.56
CA ILE A 75 -1.50 7.60 2.01
C ILE A 75 -0.17 6.93 2.34
N PHE A 76 0.10 5.74 1.78
CA PHE A 76 1.34 5.02 2.06
C PHE A 76 2.57 5.75 1.48
N SER A 77 2.44 6.40 0.32
CA SER A 77 3.54 7.20 -0.25
C SER A 77 3.86 8.41 0.63
N LEU A 78 2.84 9.10 1.14
CA LEU A 78 3.02 10.21 2.07
C LEU A 78 3.67 9.75 3.38
N LEU A 79 3.18 8.65 3.97
CA LEU A 79 3.77 8.05 5.17
C LEU A 79 5.23 7.66 4.94
N ARG A 80 5.52 7.07 3.77
CA ARG A 80 6.89 6.73 3.38
C ARG A 80 7.78 7.96 3.32
N GLU A 81 7.35 9.04 2.66
CA GLU A 81 8.17 10.24 2.54
C GLU A 81 8.42 10.89 3.92
N ILE A 82 7.37 11.03 4.74
CA ILE A 82 7.48 11.63 6.08
C ILE A 82 8.41 10.81 6.99
N LEU A 83 8.32 9.48 6.96
CA LEU A 83 9.08 8.64 7.89
C LEU A 83 10.50 8.35 7.43
N ILE A 84 10.69 8.02 6.14
CA ILE A 84 11.94 7.44 5.62
C ILE A 84 12.47 8.13 4.35
N GLY A 85 11.80 9.19 3.89
CA GLY A 85 12.21 10.00 2.74
C GLY A 85 13.58 10.65 2.93
N GLN A 86 14.01 11.46 1.96
CA GLN A 86 15.32 12.13 2.03
C GLN A 86 15.42 13.03 3.27
N GLN A 87 14.31 13.69 3.63
CA GLN A 87 14.13 14.49 4.85
C GLN A 87 13.23 13.77 5.87
N GLY A 88 13.16 12.44 5.82
CA GLY A 88 12.28 11.67 6.69
C GLY A 88 12.71 11.70 8.16
N LEU A 89 11.74 11.66 9.08
CA LEU A 89 11.96 11.74 10.53
C LEU A 89 12.98 10.70 11.02
N LEU A 90 12.92 9.46 10.52
CA LEU A 90 13.85 8.41 10.94
C LEU A 90 15.26 8.66 10.40
N ARG A 91 15.40 9.27 9.21
CA ARG A 91 16.72 9.64 8.69
C ARG A 91 17.36 10.75 9.50
N MET A 92 16.58 11.73 9.92
CA MET A 92 17.07 12.84 10.78
C MET A 92 17.59 12.35 12.13
N ILE A 93 17.10 11.21 12.64
CA ILE A 93 17.52 10.64 13.94
C ILE A 93 18.74 9.71 13.79
N ILE A 94 18.94 9.12 12.61
CA ILE A 94 20.05 8.17 12.34
C ILE A 94 21.36 8.89 12.01
N HIS A 95 21.27 10.14 11.51
CA HIS A 95 22.39 11.03 11.24
C HIS A 95 22.69 11.91 12.45
#